data_AF-A0A4Q1BUT6-F1
#
_entry.id   AF-A0A4Q1BUT6-F1
#
_cell.length_a   1.000
_cell.length_b   1.000
_cell.length_c   1.000
_cell.angle_alpha   90.00
_cell.angle_beta   90.00
_cell.angle_gamma   90.00
#
_symmetry.space_group_name_H-M   'P 1'
#
loop_
_entity.id
_entity.type
_entity.pdbx_description
1 polymer ?
#
loop_
_entity_poly.entity_id
_entity_poly.type
_entity_poly.pdbx_seq_one_letter_code
_entity_poly.pdbx_strand_id
1 'polypeptide(L)'
;MPRSNHKQRMLRKIDHLIARILKNQPSQRLLRLCTTLRVYQQTIEEQRYYKRPAYRKDLPPSSIYSTCAEFYLINEAQHSHAFRITTAEMSRLDEMFGGDEVFRSVGTKPQAPSLYQLGLLVFRLAHGHDTATIARTFGISRGTVNQWTSRSLYAMCKRLKEVIRWPEPEERPRIKQHILDVHTIPHCLGFIDGIHINLDRAPAIGPASGSFHSRKERYGFNVLAAVDHRKRFTFLHWGFSARSSDMRLQQSMGPHLRPREYFDPGEFLLADSGFTCTTTIVPMYKRNQGELLLQPRKEYFNKKAAKARVAVEHAFGILKGRWQFLRNAKLRVGNKSDEARAHLMIQAAFMLHNLMITTWNDVLSAEEIRSGLGIEEPVQVRSIDGRREYPDLKSGHVRRERLVDEMLEYDPEQPEL
;
A
#
# COMPACT_ATOMS: atom_id res chain seq x y z
N MET A 1 60.34 -6.29 2.01
CA MET A 1 58.86 -6.34 1.97
C MET A 1 58.31 -4.93 1.88
N PRO A 2 57.37 -4.62 0.97
CA PRO A 2 56.79 -3.28 0.89
C PRO A 2 56.08 -2.94 2.20
N ARG A 3 56.42 -1.79 2.79
CA ARG A 3 55.81 -1.31 4.04
C ARG A 3 54.32 -1.08 3.81
N SER A 4 53.49 -1.71 4.62
CA SER A 4 52.04 -1.55 4.54
C SER A 4 51.63 -0.08 4.69
N ASN A 5 50.87 0.42 3.72
CA ASN A 5 50.39 1.79 3.76
C ASN A 5 49.39 1.98 4.93
N HIS A 6 49.14 3.22 5.33
CA HIS A 6 48.35 3.51 6.53
C HIS A 6 46.92 2.92 6.44
N LYS A 7 46.33 2.92 5.24
CA LYS A 7 45.04 2.28 4.92
C LYS A 7 45.05 0.77 5.21
N GLN A 8 46.02 0.04 4.68
CA GLN A 8 46.18 -1.41 4.88
C GLN A 8 46.42 -1.81 6.33
N ARG A 9 47.04 -0.93 7.14
CA ARG A 9 47.22 -1.16 8.58
C ARG A 9 45.92 -0.99 9.35
N MET A 10 45.06 -0.06 8.94
CA MET A 10 43.77 0.16 9.59
C MET A 10 42.76 -0.95 9.26
N LEU A 11 42.69 -1.38 8.00
CA LEU A 11 41.84 -2.51 7.59
C LEU A 11 42.19 -3.78 8.39
N ARG A 12 43.48 -4.13 8.46
CA ARG A 12 43.95 -5.28 9.27
C ARG A 12 43.60 -5.19 10.76
N LYS A 13 43.62 -3.98 11.33
CA LYS A 13 43.21 -3.78 12.74
C LYS A 13 41.72 -4.02 12.93
N ILE A 14 40.90 -3.59 11.96
CA ILE A 14 39.45 -3.81 11.99
C ILE A 14 39.15 -5.31 11.86
N ASP A 15 39.76 -6.00 10.91
CA ASP A 15 39.62 -7.46 10.72
C ASP A 15 39.98 -8.22 11.99
N HIS A 16 41.09 -7.85 12.63
CA HIS A 16 41.53 -8.48 13.88
C HIS A 16 40.54 -8.26 15.03
N LEU A 17 39.97 -7.06 15.14
CA LEU A 17 38.95 -6.75 16.16
C LEU A 17 37.67 -7.56 15.93
N ILE A 18 37.20 -7.65 14.68
CA ILE A 18 36.02 -8.45 14.32
C ILE A 18 36.27 -9.93 14.66
N ALA A 19 37.38 -10.50 14.22
CA ALA A 19 37.73 -11.89 14.49
C ALA A 19 37.81 -12.19 16.00
N ARG A 20 38.36 -11.25 16.79
CA ARG A 20 38.43 -11.39 18.25
C ARG A 20 37.06 -11.38 18.92
N ILE A 21 36.13 -10.55 18.43
CA ILE A 21 34.77 -10.46 18.96
C ILE A 21 33.97 -11.72 18.61
N LEU A 22 34.06 -12.21 17.37
CA LEU A 22 33.30 -13.38 16.91
C LEU A 22 33.75 -14.69 17.56
N LYS A 23 35.01 -14.79 18.01
CA LYS A 23 35.56 -15.99 18.68
C LYS A 23 34.91 -16.29 20.04
N ASN A 24 34.30 -15.30 20.70
CA ASN A 24 33.87 -15.39 22.11
C ASN A 24 32.35 -15.45 22.31
N GLN A 25 31.59 -16.15 21.45
CA GLN A 25 30.11 -16.28 21.56
C GLN A 25 29.44 -14.93 21.87
N PRO A 26 29.49 -13.96 20.93
CA PRO A 26 29.22 -12.56 21.22
C PRO A 26 27.75 -12.30 21.59
N SER A 27 27.54 -11.54 22.66
CA SER A 27 26.22 -10.94 22.96
C SER A 27 25.74 -10.07 21.79
N GLN A 28 24.43 -9.80 21.69
CA GLN A 28 23.89 -8.95 20.62
C GLN A 28 24.60 -7.59 20.50
N ARG A 29 25.07 -7.02 21.62
CA ARG A 29 25.81 -5.75 21.64
C ARG A 29 27.18 -5.86 20.95
N LEU A 30 27.84 -7.00 21.08
CA LEU A 30 29.13 -7.28 20.45
C LEU A 30 28.99 -7.60 18.96
N LEU A 31 27.91 -8.28 18.57
CA LEU A 31 27.55 -8.47 17.16
C LEU A 31 27.31 -7.13 16.44
N ARG A 32 26.64 -6.19 17.09
CA ARG A 32 26.47 -4.81 16.58
C ARG A 32 27.82 -4.12 16.34
N LEU A 33 28.73 -4.20 17.31
CA LEU A 33 30.08 -3.66 17.15
C LEU A 33 30.82 -4.25 15.93
N CYS A 34 30.68 -5.54 15.66
CA CYS A 34 31.23 -6.16 14.44
C CYS A 34 30.64 -5.57 13.16
N THR A 35 29.34 -5.33 13.13
CA THR A 35 28.66 -4.73 11.97
C THR A 35 29.12 -3.29 11.74
N THR A 36 29.16 -2.45 12.79
CA THR A 36 29.72 -1.10 12.71
C THR A 36 31.16 -1.11 12.19
N LEU A 37 31.98 -2.06 12.66
CA LEU A 37 33.36 -2.21 12.20
C LEU A 37 33.45 -2.58 10.71
N ARG A 38 32.56 -3.44 10.20
CA ARG A 38 32.48 -3.78 8.76
C ARG A 38 32.08 -2.59 7.89
N VAL A 39 31.15 -1.75 8.36
CA VAL A 39 30.76 -0.53 7.65
C VAL A 39 31.94 0.42 7.54
N TYR A 40 32.63 0.63 8.65
CA TYR A 40 33.82 1.47 8.67
C TYR A 40 34.95 0.90 7.79
N GLN A 41 35.09 -0.42 7.71
CA GLN A 41 35.98 -1.10 6.78
C GLN A 41 35.64 -0.77 5.32
N GLN A 42 34.37 -0.91 4.93
CA GLN A 42 33.90 -0.63 3.58
C GLN A 42 34.13 0.84 3.20
N THR A 43 33.82 1.78 4.09
CA THR A 43 34.08 3.22 3.85
C THR A 43 35.57 3.51 3.64
N ILE A 44 36.46 2.84 4.39
CA ILE A 44 37.91 2.98 4.20
C ILE A 44 38.35 2.39 2.85
N GLU A 45 37.76 1.27 2.44
CA GLU A 45 38.03 0.59 1.18
C GLU A 45 37.67 1.46 -0.03
N GLU A 46 36.53 2.16 0.02
CA GLU A 46 36.04 3.08 -1.01
C GLU A 46 36.90 4.34 -1.16
N GLN A 47 37.58 4.79 -0.10
CA GLN A 47 38.43 6.00 -0.15
C GLN A 47 39.81 5.73 -0.76
N ARG A 48 40.23 6.55 -1.75
CA ARG A 48 41.57 6.46 -2.38
C ARG A 48 42.73 6.62 -1.38
N TYR A 49 42.54 7.44 -0.34
CA TYR A 49 43.50 7.64 0.75
C TYR A 49 42.78 7.58 2.09
N TYR A 50 43.36 6.88 3.08
CA TYR A 50 42.81 6.86 4.43
C TYR A 50 43.07 8.20 5.12
N LYS A 51 42.02 9.02 5.28
CA LYS A 51 42.04 10.22 6.12
C LYS A 51 41.60 9.82 7.53
N ARG A 52 42.49 9.97 8.51
CA ARG A 52 42.14 9.76 9.92
C ARG A 52 41.08 10.82 10.30
N PRO A 53 39.90 10.43 10.82
CA PRO A 53 38.90 11.38 11.27
C PRO A 53 39.52 12.33 12.31
N ALA A 54 39.34 13.62 12.12
CA ALA A 54 39.86 14.63 13.03
C ALA A 54 38.95 14.62 14.26
N TYR A 55 39.35 13.86 15.29
CA TYR A 55 38.64 13.75 16.55
C TYR A 55 37.38 12.83 16.51
N ARG A 56 37.05 12.23 17.67
CA ARG A 56 35.85 11.41 17.91
C ARG A 56 34.51 12.12 17.64
N LYS A 57 34.51 13.39 17.23
CA LYS A 57 33.33 14.18 16.87
C LYS A 57 32.74 13.79 15.51
N ASP A 58 33.55 13.18 14.63
CA ASP A 58 33.13 12.77 13.29
C ASP A 58 32.63 11.32 13.22
N LEU A 59 32.89 10.52 14.27
CA LEU A 59 32.11 9.31 14.49
C LEU A 59 30.73 9.77 14.95
N PRO A 60 29.63 9.24 14.38
CA PRO A 60 28.32 9.52 14.93
C PRO A 60 28.42 9.25 16.44
N PRO A 61 27.95 10.18 17.31
CA PRO A 61 27.90 9.91 18.74
C PRO A 61 27.29 8.53 18.95
N SER A 62 27.56 7.86 20.08
CA SER A 62 26.73 6.73 20.50
C SER A 62 25.30 7.27 20.64
N SER A 63 24.60 7.22 19.52
CA SER A 63 23.37 7.87 19.22
C SER A 63 22.48 6.74 18.79
N ILE A 64 21.20 6.88 19.08
CA ILE A 64 20.20 5.91 18.66
C ILE A 64 20.29 5.67 17.14
N TYR A 65 20.81 6.66 16.38
CA TYR A 65 21.07 6.60 14.94
C TYR A 65 22.20 5.67 14.48
N SER A 66 23.18 5.30 15.33
CA SER A 66 24.19 4.29 14.94
C SER A 66 23.58 2.90 14.83
N THR A 67 22.56 2.61 15.66
CA THR A 67 21.74 1.38 15.57
C THR A 67 20.85 1.41 14.32
N CYS A 68 20.38 2.59 13.91
CA CYS A 68 19.62 2.73 12.69
C CYS A 68 20.48 2.49 11.46
N ALA A 69 21.74 2.95 11.39
CA ALA A 69 22.64 2.66 10.27
C ALA A 69 22.78 1.15 10.03
N GLU A 70 23.03 0.36 11.08
CA GLU A 70 23.14 -1.11 10.98
C GLU A 70 21.88 -1.78 10.42
N PHE A 71 20.70 -1.22 10.70
CA PHE A 71 19.41 -1.76 10.25
C PHE A 71 19.16 -1.57 8.75
N TYR A 72 19.83 -0.59 8.12
CA TYR A 72 19.73 -0.31 6.68
C TYR A 72 20.99 -0.76 5.92
N LEU A 73 22.02 -1.23 6.63
CA LEU A 73 23.26 -1.79 6.07
C LEU A 73 23.23 -3.33 6.03
N ILE A 74 22.03 -3.91 6.10
CA ILE A 74 21.77 -5.31 5.85
C ILE A 74 21.83 -5.60 4.34
N ASN A 75 22.15 -6.83 3.96
CA ASN A 75 22.18 -7.20 2.54
C ASN A 75 20.77 -7.08 1.91
N GLU A 76 20.70 -7.01 0.57
CA GLU A 76 19.45 -6.76 -0.15
C GLU A 76 18.34 -7.75 0.24
N ALA A 77 18.64 -9.04 0.38
CA ALA A 77 17.67 -10.05 0.76
C ALA A 77 17.09 -9.80 2.17
N GLN A 78 17.94 -9.45 3.13
CA GLN A 78 17.51 -9.08 4.47
C GLN A 78 16.71 -7.77 4.48
N HIS A 79 17.12 -6.78 3.69
CA HIS A 79 16.40 -5.51 3.56
C HIS A 79 14.98 -5.73 3.00
N SER A 80 14.88 -6.43 1.88
CA SER A 80 13.61 -6.77 1.24
C SER A 80 12.70 -7.57 2.17
N HIS A 81 13.25 -8.50 2.95
CA HIS A 81 12.46 -9.21 3.96
C HIS A 81 11.97 -8.30 5.10
N ALA A 82 12.83 -7.39 5.58
CA ALA A 82 12.52 -6.51 6.70
C ALA A 82 11.57 -5.36 6.34
N PHE A 83 11.71 -4.77 5.15
CA PHE A 83 10.95 -3.58 4.75
C PHE A 83 9.92 -3.84 3.66
N ARG A 84 9.96 -5.04 3.03
CA ARG A 84 9.13 -5.40 1.87
C ARG A 84 9.30 -4.45 0.68
N ILE A 85 10.48 -3.82 0.61
CA ILE A 85 10.97 -2.97 -0.47
C ILE A 85 12.48 -3.15 -0.59
N THR A 86 13.02 -2.86 -1.77
CA THR A 86 14.46 -2.89 -2.07
C THR A 86 15.20 -1.70 -1.45
N THR A 87 16.52 -1.79 -1.34
CA THR A 87 17.35 -0.67 -0.86
C THR A 87 17.30 0.54 -1.81
N ALA A 88 17.21 0.27 -3.11
CA ALA A 88 17.06 1.30 -4.15
C ALA A 88 15.72 2.05 -4.03
N GLU A 89 14.63 1.34 -3.74
CA GLU A 89 13.33 1.96 -3.47
C GLU A 89 13.34 2.79 -2.19
N MET A 90 13.98 2.32 -1.13
CA MET A 90 14.13 3.08 0.10
C MET A 90 14.89 4.39 -0.14
N SER A 91 15.96 4.35 -0.93
CA SER A 91 16.73 5.54 -1.31
C SER A 91 15.88 6.50 -2.13
N ARG A 92 15.13 5.99 -3.11
CA ARG A 92 14.19 6.80 -3.92
C ARG A 92 13.11 7.47 -3.05
N LEU A 93 12.60 6.78 -2.03
CA LEU A 93 11.65 7.39 -1.09
C LEU A 93 12.27 8.58 -0.34
N ASP A 94 13.51 8.43 0.11
CA ASP A 94 14.22 9.52 0.80
C ASP A 94 14.52 10.69 -0.14
N GLU A 95 14.91 10.43 -1.39
CA GLU A 95 15.05 11.46 -2.41
C GLU A 95 13.74 12.20 -2.68
N MET A 96 12.61 11.48 -2.72
CA MET A 96 11.30 12.07 -3.00
C MET A 96 10.71 12.86 -1.83
N PHE A 97 10.92 12.43 -0.59
CA PHE A 97 10.22 12.96 0.58
C PHE A 97 11.15 13.56 1.65
N GLY A 98 12.41 13.16 1.69
CA GLY A 98 13.34 13.52 2.76
C GLY A 98 13.71 15.00 2.83
N GLY A 99 13.53 15.73 1.72
CA GLY A 99 13.72 17.19 1.66
C GLY A 99 12.60 18.03 2.29
N ASP A 100 11.49 17.41 2.70
CA ASP A 100 10.34 18.14 3.29
C ASP A 100 10.72 18.83 4.61
N GLU A 101 10.12 20.00 4.85
CA GLU A 101 10.37 20.84 6.02
C GLU A 101 10.08 20.13 7.35
N VAL A 102 9.18 19.14 7.37
CA VAL A 102 8.83 18.36 8.56
C VAL A 102 10.01 17.57 9.14
N PHE A 103 11.03 17.31 8.33
CA PHE A 103 12.27 16.64 8.74
C PHE A 103 13.36 17.59 9.23
N ARG A 104 13.17 18.91 9.06
CA ARG A 104 14.11 19.92 9.55
C ARG A 104 13.90 20.14 11.04
N SER A 105 14.99 20.14 11.79
CA SER A 105 14.90 20.43 13.22
C SER A 105 14.59 21.90 13.45
N VAL A 106 13.54 22.17 14.22
CA VAL A 106 13.17 23.52 14.67
C VAL A 106 13.86 23.89 16.00
N GLY A 107 14.47 22.91 16.67
CA GLY A 107 15.10 23.09 17.98
C GLY A 107 16.62 22.98 17.97
N THR A 108 17.22 23.14 19.15
CA THR A 108 18.68 23.07 19.34
C THR A 108 19.27 21.66 19.17
N LYS A 109 18.44 20.62 19.19
CA LYS A 109 18.87 19.23 18.98
C LYS A 109 18.60 18.81 17.53
N PRO A 110 19.57 18.19 16.84
CA PRO A 110 19.34 17.69 15.48
C PRO A 110 18.28 16.58 15.48
N GLN A 111 17.42 16.61 14.47
CA GLN A 111 16.45 15.55 14.21
C GLN A 111 17.14 14.34 13.57
N ALA A 112 16.51 13.17 13.66
CA ALA A 112 16.95 12.00 12.91
C ALA A 112 16.94 12.28 11.40
N PRO A 113 17.87 11.72 10.63
CA PRO A 113 17.76 11.72 9.17
C PRO A 113 16.39 11.22 8.68
N SER A 114 15.89 11.82 7.61
CA SER A 114 14.60 11.48 7.00
C SER A 114 14.50 10.00 6.62
N LEU A 115 15.57 9.44 6.05
CA LEU A 115 15.68 8.03 5.69
C LEU A 115 15.24 7.09 6.83
N TYR A 116 15.69 7.36 8.06
CA TYR A 116 15.34 6.52 9.21
C TYR A 116 13.89 6.69 9.66
N GLN A 117 13.35 7.90 9.54
CA GLN A 117 11.95 8.17 9.87
C GLN A 117 11.01 7.56 8.82
N LEU A 118 11.38 7.63 7.54
CA LEU A 118 10.65 7.05 6.42
C LEU A 118 10.68 5.53 6.49
N GLY A 119 11.86 4.91 6.67
CA GLY A 119 11.91 3.45 6.75
C GLY A 119 11.29 2.89 8.03
N LEU A 120 11.19 3.65 9.14
CA LEU A 120 10.34 3.27 10.27
C LEU A 120 8.86 3.17 9.86
N LEU A 121 8.36 4.13 9.08
CA LEU A 121 7.00 4.08 8.55
C LEU A 121 6.82 2.88 7.62
N VAL A 122 7.76 2.65 6.69
CA VAL A 122 7.74 1.49 5.79
C VAL A 122 7.70 0.19 6.58
N PHE A 123 8.59 0.01 7.55
CA PHE A 123 8.63 -1.18 8.42
C PHE A 123 7.30 -1.37 9.17
N ARG A 124 6.72 -0.27 9.67
CA ARG A 124 5.43 -0.29 10.35
C ARG A 124 4.31 -0.77 9.44
N LEU A 125 4.27 -0.31 8.18
CA LEU A 125 3.27 -0.74 7.19
C LEU A 125 3.52 -2.19 6.73
N ALA A 126 4.78 -2.60 6.58
CA ALA A 126 5.18 -3.92 6.14
C ALA A 126 4.67 -5.03 7.08
N HIS A 127 4.73 -4.81 8.40
CA HIS A 127 4.46 -5.85 9.40
C HIS A 127 3.22 -5.63 10.26
N GLY A 128 2.67 -4.42 10.31
CA GLY A 128 1.49 -4.12 11.13
C GLY A 128 1.69 -4.31 12.64
N HIS A 129 2.94 -4.25 13.12
CA HIS A 129 3.25 -4.42 14.54
C HIS A 129 2.74 -3.27 15.41
N ASP A 130 2.55 -3.54 16.71
CA ASP A 130 2.21 -2.51 17.68
C ASP A 130 3.40 -1.56 17.95
N THR A 131 3.11 -0.37 18.47
CA THR A 131 4.11 0.67 18.73
C THR A 131 5.22 0.22 19.69
N ALA A 132 4.95 -0.68 20.66
CA ALA A 132 5.96 -1.14 21.60
C ALA A 132 6.94 -2.11 20.95
N THR A 133 6.44 -2.99 20.08
CA THR A 133 7.28 -3.88 19.27
C THR A 133 8.19 -3.07 18.35
N ILE A 134 7.66 -2.08 17.63
CA ILE A 134 8.47 -1.20 16.76
C ILE A 134 9.52 -0.42 17.57
N ALA A 135 9.14 0.14 18.72
CA ALA A 135 10.06 0.84 19.62
C ALA A 135 11.25 -0.04 20.04
N ARG A 136 10.99 -1.31 20.37
CA ARG A 136 12.03 -2.28 20.72
C ARG A 136 12.93 -2.61 19.52
N THR A 137 12.35 -2.85 18.35
CA THR A 137 13.10 -3.16 17.12
C THR A 137 14.06 -2.04 16.73
N PHE A 138 13.58 -0.79 16.77
CA PHE A 138 14.38 0.38 16.39
C PHE A 138 15.22 0.96 17.54
N GLY A 139 15.07 0.45 18.77
CA GLY A 139 15.80 0.94 19.94
C GLY A 139 15.44 2.36 20.36
N ILE A 140 14.22 2.82 20.07
CA ILE A 140 13.73 4.19 20.35
C ILE A 140 12.54 4.18 21.31
N SER A 141 12.15 5.35 21.83
CA SER A 141 10.95 5.46 22.67
C SER A 141 9.65 5.32 21.85
N ARG A 142 8.55 4.88 22.50
CA ARG A 142 7.22 4.83 21.86
C ARG A 142 6.76 6.20 21.34
N GLY A 143 7.11 7.28 22.05
CA GLY A 143 6.83 8.65 21.62
C GLY A 143 7.54 8.99 20.32
N THR A 144 8.82 8.60 20.20
CA THR A 144 9.63 8.78 18.99
C THR A 144 9.04 7.99 17.81
N VAL A 145 8.62 6.74 18.01
CA VAL A 145 7.93 5.95 16.96
C VAL A 145 6.73 6.71 16.40
N ASN A 146 5.86 7.21 17.28
CA ASN A 146 4.66 7.94 16.87
C ASN A 146 5.02 9.27 16.18
N GLN A 147 6.00 10.00 16.68
CA GLN A 147 6.44 11.26 16.08
C GLN A 147 7.01 11.04 14.68
N TRP A 148 7.91 10.07 14.50
CA TRP A 148 8.49 9.75 13.18
C TRP A 148 7.42 9.24 12.22
N THR A 149 6.51 8.38 12.70
CA THR A 149 5.36 7.93 11.90
C THR A 149 4.55 9.13 11.41
N SER A 150 4.15 10.05 12.28
CA SER A 150 3.34 11.21 11.90
C SER A 150 4.04 12.14 10.92
N ARG A 151 5.35 12.40 11.10
CA ARG A 151 6.13 13.25 10.20
C ARG A 151 6.27 12.63 8.81
N SER A 152 6.62 11.34 8.76
CA SER A 152 6.72 10.59 7.50
C SER A 152 5.37 10.54 6.77
N LEU A 153 4.28 10.29 7.50
CA LEU A 153 2.93 10.32 6.93
C LEU A 153 2.58 11.70 6.36
N TYR A 154 2.92 12.78 7.06
CA TYR A 154 2.69 14.14 6.59
C TYR A 154 3.44 14.43 5.29
N ALA A 155 4.76 14.18 5.26
CA ALA A 155 5.60 14.41 4.07
C ALA A 155 5.10 13.62 2.84
N MET A 156 4.70 12.36 3.04
CA MET A 156 4.20 11.51 1.96
C MET A 156 2.78 11.90 1.52
N CYS A 157 1.83 11.97 2.45
CA CYS A 157 0.42 12.14 2.10
C CYS A 157 0.11 13.55 1.55
N LYS A 158 0.97 14.55 1.83
CA LYS A 158 0.91 15.87 1.18
C LYS A 158 1.00 15.77 -0.35
N ARG A 159 1.73 14.78 -0.86
CA ARG A 159 1.94 14.51 -2.28
C ARG A 159 1.08 13.35 -2.81
N LEU A 160 0.08 12.89 -2.05
CA LEU A 160 -0.73 11.71 -2.42
C LEU A 160 -1.37 11.85 -3.81
N LYS A 161 -1.90 13.04 -4.13
CA LYS A 161 -2.57 13.33 -5.41
C LYS A 161 -1.62 13.33 -6.61
N GLU A 162 -0.30 13.41 -6.40
CA GLU A 162 0.68 13.28 -7.48
C GLU A 162 0.89 11.81 -7.89
N VAL A 163 0.59 10.88 -6.99
CA VAL A 163 0.82 9.43 -7.17
C VAL A 163 -0.46 8.67 -7.45
N ILE A 164 -1.56 9.09 -6.82
CA ILE A 164 -2.90 8.52 -7.00
C ILE A 164 -3.80 9.63 -7.48
N ARG A 165 -4.00 9.64 -8.79
CA ARG A 165 -4.88 10.56 -9.49
C ARG A 165 -5.68 9.80 -10.53
N TRP A 166 -6.83 10.37 -10.84
CA TRP A 166 -7.62 9.90 -11.96
C TRP A 166 -6.81 10.01 -13.26
N PRO A 167 -6.89 9.05 -14.20
CA PRO A 167 -6.15 9.11 -15.45
C PRO A 167 -6.53 10.37 -16.25
N GLU A 168 -5.49 11.05 -16.73
CA GLU A 168 -5.66 12.23 -17.58
C GLU A 168 -6.28 11.83 -18.94
N PRO A 169 -6.97 12.75 -19.63
CA PRO A 169 -7.60 12.47 -20.93
C PRO A 169 -6.66 11.82 -21.95
N GLU A 170 -5.35 12.11 -21.91
CA GLU A 170 -4.36 11.52 -22.82
C GLU A 170 -3.97 10.08 -22.44
N GLU A 171 -4.13 9.69 -21.17
CA GLU A 171 -3.83 8.35 -20.66
C GLU A 171 -5.00 7.38 -20.88
N ARG A 172 -6.24 7.90 -20.83
CA ARG A 172 -7.48 7.11 -20.91
C ARG A 172 -7.60 6.25 -22.18
N PRO A 173 -7.29 6.73 -23.40
CA PRO A 173 -7.36 5.90 -24.61
C PRO A 173 -6.50 4.64 -24.52
N ARG A 174 -5.29 4.75 -23.95
CA ARG A 174 -4.38 3.60 -23.79
C ARG A 174 -4.93 2.57 -22.80
N ILE A 175 -5.53 3.03 -21.71
CA ILE A 175 -6.17 2.15 -20.72
C ILE A 175 -7.35 1.41 -21.35
N LYS A 176 -8.24 2.14 -22.04
CA LYS A 176 -9.41 1.56 -22.72
C LYS A 176 -8.99 0.53 -23.77
N GLN A 177 -8.02 0.88 -24.61
CA GLN A 177 -7.54 -0.01 -25.66
C GLN A 177 -6.96 -1.30 -25.09
N HIS A 178 -6.13 -1.21 -24.05
CA HIS A 178 -5.57 -2.42 -23.43
C HIS A 178 -6.65 -3.31 -22.82
N ILE A 179 -7.65 -2.74 -22.15
CA ILE A 179 -8.75 -3.52 -21.56
C ILE A 179 -9.62 -4.14 -22.65
N LEU A 180 -9.86 -3.43 -23.76
CA LEU A 180 -10.54 -3.96 -24.94
C LEU A 180 -9.77 -5.15 -25.53
N ASP A 181 -8.48 -4.99 -25.78
CA ASP A 181 -7.64 -6.02 -26.42
C ASP A 181 -7.55 -7.31 -25.60
N VAL A 182 -7.46 -7.19 -24.26
CA VAL A 182 -7.23 -8.35 -23.37
C VAL A 182 -8.54 -8.98 -22.89
N HIS A 183 -9.57 -8.17 -22.66
CA HIS A 183 -10.82 -8.62 -22.01
C HIS A 183 -12.06 -8.46 -22.88
N THR A 184 -11.94 -7.86 -24.07
CA THR A 184 -13.07 -7.55 -24.95
C THR A 184 -14.10 -6.63 -24.25
N ILE A 185 -13.65 -5.69 -23.41
CA ILE A 185 -14.54 -4.74 -22.71
C ILE A 185 -14.27 -3.31 -23.21
N PRO A 186 -15.09 -2.79 -24.13
CA PRO A 186 -14.88 -1.45 -24.69
C PRO A 186 -15.16 -0.36 -23.64
N HIS A 187 -14.55 0.81 -23.83
CA HIS A 187 -14.74 2.03 -23.02
C HIS A 187 -14.45 1.95 -21.51
N CYS A 188 -13.93 0.83 -21.02
CA CYS A 188 -13.61 0.63 -19.62
C CYS A 188 -12.33 1.37 -19.21
N LEU A 189 -12.38 2.19 -18.16
CA LEU A 189 -11.21 2.91 -17.60
C LEU A 189 -10.48 2.12 -16.51
N GLY A 190 -10.98 0.95 -16.15
CA GLY A 190 -10.48 0.14 -15.07
C GLY A 190 -11.60 -0.38 -14.21
N PHE A 191 -11.25 -0.74 -12.99
CA PHE A 191 -12.11 -1.52 -12.13
C PHE A 191 -12.21 -0.89 -10.75
N ILE A 192 -13.36 -0.99 -10.11
CA ILE A 192 -13.57 -0.50 -8.75
C ILE A 192 -13.90 -1.66 -7.81
N ASP A 193 -13.26 -1.67 -6.65
CA ASP A 193 -13.59 -2.61 -5.58
C ASP A 193 -13.39 -2.01 -4.20
N GLY A 194 -14.05 -2.62 -3.21
CA GLY A 194 -13.90 -2.31 -1.80
C GLY A 194 -12.84 -3.16 -1.13
N ILE A 195 -12.14 -2.57 -0.15
CA ILE A 195 -11.23 -3.29 0.73
C ILE A 195 -11.59 -3.00 2.18
N HIS A 196 -11.82 -4.08 2.94
CA HIS A 196 -11.99 -4.02 4.38
C HIS A 196 -10.62 -4.11 5.06
N ILE A 197 -10.36 -3.16 5.95
CA ILE A 197 -9.14 -3.06 6.75
C ILE A 197 -9.53 -3.31 8.19
N ASN A 198 -9.19 -4.50 8.69
CA ASN A 198 -9.56 -4.92 10.03
C ASN A 198 -8.61 -4.31 11.07
N LEU A 199 -9.18 -3.88 12.20
CA LEU A 199 -8.46 -3.49 13.39
C LEU A 199 -8.42 -4.68 14.35
N ASP A 200 -7.29 -4.84 15.04
CA ASP A 200 -7.08 -5.90 16.04
C ASP A 200 -8.01 -5.73 17.26
N ARG A 201 -8.45 -4.49 17.52
CA ARG A 201 -9.23 -4.14 18.70
C ARG A 201 -10.34 -3.16 18.36
N ALA A 202 -11.40 -3.19 19.16
CA ALA A 202 -12.46 -2.21 19.11
C ALA A 202 -11.91 -0.78 19.30
N PRO A 203 -12.30 0.19 18.44
CA PRO A 203 -12.05 1.60 18.68
C PRO A 203 -12.70 2.04 19.99
N ALA A 204 -11.98 2.84 20.77
CA ALA A 204 -12.47 3.41 22.03
C ALA A 204 -13.12 4.80 21.83
N ILE A 205 -13.60 5.09 20.62
CA ILE A 205 -14.25 6.36 20.25
C ILE A 205 -15.72 6.33 20.71
N GLY A 206 -15.94 6.58 22.01
CA GLY A 206 -17.26 6.87 22.60
C GLY A 206 -18.38 5.84 22.28
N PRO A 207 -19.66 6.24 22.37
CA PRO A 207 -20.80 5.35 22.07
C PRO A 207 -20.90 4.94 20.58
N ALA A 208 -20.02 5.47 19.72
CA ALA A 208 -19.98 5.18 18.28
C ALA A 208 -19.10 3.97 17.92
N SER A 209 -18.54 3.25 18.90
CA SER A 209 -17.76 2.02 18.68
C SER A 209 -18.49 0.97 17.82
N GLY A 210 -19.82 0.87 17.95
CA GLY A 210 -20.66 -0.01 17.13
C GLY A 210 -20.71 0.35 15.63
N SER A 211 -20.36 1.58 15.25
CA SER A 211 -20.30 1.99 13.83
C SER A 211 -19.12 1.37 13.08
N PHE A 212 -18.05 1.02 13.81
CA PHE A 212 -16.87 0.33 13.29
C PHE A 212 -17.06 -1.18 13.21
N HIS A 213 -18.04 -1.72 13.94
CA HIS A 213 -18.35 -3.14 13.97
C HIS A 213 -19.07 -3.58 12.70
N SER A 214 -18.36 -4.34 11.85
CA SER A 214 -18.90 -4.93 10.63
C SER A 214 -19.83 -6.11 10.92
N ARG A 215 -20.58 -6.54 9.90
CA ARG A 215 -21.43 -7.74 9.97
C ARG A 215 -20.66 -9.05 10.20
N LYS A 216 -19.34 -9.04 10.01
CA LYS A 216 -18.40 -10.14 10.31
C LYS A 216 -17.82 -10.05 11.74
N GLU A 217 -18.43 -9.28 12.61
CA GLU A 217 -17.99 -9.03 14.00
C GLU A 217 -16.58 -8.42 14.13
N ARG A 218 -16.12 -7.71 13.10
CA ARG A 218 -14.79 -7.10 13.06
C ARG A 218 -14.87 -5.60 12.99
N TYR A 219 -14.05 -4.93 13.80
CA TYR A 219 -13.87 -3.50 13.75
C TYR A 219 -12.94 -3.13 12.60
N GLY A 220 -13.23 -2.07 11.85
CA GLY A 220 -12.35 -1.71 10.74
C GLY A 220 -12.76 -0.49 9.95
N PHE A 221 -12.03 -0.26 8.87
CA PHE A 221 -12.32 0.73 7.84
C PHE A 221 -12.72 0.05 6.53
N ASN A 222 -13.57 0.70 5.74
CA ASN A 222 -13.81 0.33 4.35
C ASN A 222 -13.24 1.44 3.45
N VAL A 223 -12.54 1.03 2.38
CA VAL A 223 -11.98 1.94 1.37
C VAL A 223 -12.40 1.43 0.00
N LEU A 224 -12.92 2.31 -0.85
CA LEU A 224 -13.07 2.00 -2.28
C LEU A 224 -11.82 2.46 -3.03
N ALA A 225 -11.35 1.65 -3.95
CA ALA A 225 -10.27 2.03 -4.85
C ALA A 225 -10.58 1.67 -6.29
N ALA A 226 -10.20 2.54 -7.23
CA ALA A 226 -10.18 2.20 -8.64
C ALA A 226 -8.77 1.76 -9.06
N VAL A 227 -8.69 0.76 -9.92
CA VAL A 227 -7.47 0.11 -10.38
C VAL A 227 -7.43 0.07 -11.90
N ASP A 228 -6.29 0.45 -12.50
CA ASP A 228 -6.07 0.35 -13.93
C ASP A 228 -5.56 -1.04 -14.37
N HIS A 229 -5.39 -1.24 -15.68
CA HIS A 229 -4.84 -2.47 -16.26
C HIS A 229 -3.41 -2.81 -15.78
N ARG A 230 -2.65 -1.82 -15.28
CA ARG A 230 -1.28 -1.98 -14.75
C ARG A 230 -1.26 -2.25 -13.25
N LYS A 231 -2.42 -2.52 -12.63
CA LYS A 231 -2.57 -2.75 -11.18
C LYS A 231 -2.22 -1.53 -10.34
N ARG A 232 -2.29 -0.33 -10.92
CA ARG A 232 -2.09 0.94 -10.22
C ARG A 232 -3.43 1.47 -9.73
N PHE A 233 -3.45 1.98 -8.52
CA PHE A 233 -4.61 2.65 -7.96
C PHE A 233 -4.74 4.05 -8.55
N THR A 234 -5.84 4.33 -9.24
CA THR A 234 -6.12 5.64 -9.87
C THR A 234 -7.07 6.48 -9.04
N PHE A 235 -7.74 5.88 -8.07
CA PHE A 235 -8.66 6.59 -7.19
C PHE A 235 -8.73 5.92 -5.83
N LEU A 236 -8.93 6.72 -4.78
CA LEU A 236 -9.18 6.24 -3.43
C LEU A 236 -10.30 7.04 -2.77
N HIS A 237 -11.22 6.32 -2.15
CA HIS A 237 -12.26 6.87 -1.29
C HIS A 237 -12.20 6.21 0.07
N TRP A 238 -11.82 6.99 1.09
CA TRP A 238 -11.57 6.53 2.46
C TRP A 238 -12.42 7.32 3.45
N GLY A 239 -12.36 6.97 4.74
CA GLY A 239 -13.10 7.68 5.79
C GLY A 239 -14.35 6.94 6.28
N PHE A 240 -14.53 5.69 5.87
CA PHE A 240 -15.72 4.90 6.18
C PHE A 240 -15.37 3.76 7.12
N SER A 241 -16.31 3.43 7.99
CA SER A 241 -16.22 2.24 8.82
C SER A 241 -16.45 0.97 8.00
N ALA A 242 -15.91 -0.16 8.48
CA ALA A 242 -16.09 -1.48 7.87
C ALA A 242 -17.56 -1.96 7.80
N ARG A 243 -18.49 -1.30 8.49
CA ARG A 243 -19.93 -1.58 8.39
C ARG A 243 -20.56 -0.98 7.13
N SER A 244 -19.95 0.06 6.58
CA SER A 244 -20.48 0.76 5.41
C SER A 244 -20.36 -0.14 4.17
N SER A 245 -21.48 -0.37 3.49
CA SER A 245 -21.50 -1.12 2.23
C SER A 245 -20.83 -0.34 1.10
N ASP A 246 -20.30 -1.04 0.11
CA ASP A 246 -19.68 -0.42 -1.06
C ASP A 246 -20.65 0.51 -1.80
N MET A 247 -21.93 0.15 -1.85
CA MET A 247 -23.01 1.02 -2.33
C MET A 247 -23.08 2.36 -1.60
N ARG A 248 -22.92 2.37 -0.27
CA ARG A 248 -22.93 3.60 0.53
C ARG A 248 -21.69 4.45 0.23
N LEU A 249 -20.53 3.82 0.06
CA LEU A 249 -19.30 4.53 -0.30
C LEU A 249 -19.43 5.13 -1.71
N GLN A 250 -19.96 4.36 -2.67
CA GLN A 250 -20.22 4.78 -4.05
C GLN A 250 -21.05 6.06 -4.10
N GLN A 251 -22.09 6.19 -3.28
CA GLN A 251 -22.96 7.38 -3.26
C GLN A 251 -22.25 8.68 -2.87
N SER A 252 -21.09 8.58 -2.22
CA SER A 252 -20.35 9.73 -1.68
C SER A 252 -19.02 9.97 -2.39
N MET A 253 -18.67 9.16 -3.38
CA MET A 253 -17.39 9.28 -4.08
C MET A 253 -17.44 10.35 -5.17
N GLY A 254 -16.33 11.05 -5.37
CA GLY A 254 -16.17 12.08 -6.42
C GLY A 254 -16.67 11.65 -7.81
N PRO A 255 -16.24 10.47 -8.34
CA PRO A 255 -16.68 9.96 -9.63
C PRO A 255 -18.20 9.74 -9.76
N HIS A 256 -18.92 9.55 -8.65
CA HIS A 256 -20.38 9.44 -8.65
C HIS A 256 -21.07 10.79 -8.53
N LEU A 257 -20.54 11.69 -7.70
CA LEU A 257 -21.11 13.01 -7.46
C LEU A 257 -20.89 13.98 -8.63
N ARG A 258 -19.77 13.86 -9.34
CA ARG A 258 -19.35 14.78 -10.41
C ARG A 258 -18.81 13.99 -11.61
N PRO A 259 -19.61 13.10 -12.24
CA PRO A 259 -19.13 12.16 -13.24
C PRO A 259 -18.41 12.81 -14.42
N ARG A 260 -18.83 14.02 -14.84
CA ARG A 260 -18.22 14.76 -15.96
C ARG A 260 -16.77 15.21 -15.71
N GLU A 261 -16.31 15.23 -14.46
CA GLU A 261 -14.89 15.53 -14.14
C GLU A 261 -13.99 14.30 -14.27
N TYR A 262 -14.57 13.10 -14.28
CA TYR A 262 -13.85 11.83 -14.24
C TYR A 262 -14.05 11.03 -15.53
N PHE A 263 -15.20 11.14 -16.18
CA PHE A 263 -15.57 10.32 -17.33
C PHE A 263 -15.94 11.18 -18.53
N ASP A 264 -15.38 10.82 -19.69
CA ASP A 264 -15.89 11.25 -20.97
C ASP A 264 -17.14 10.40 -21.33
N PRO A 265 -17.98 10.85 -22.27
CA PRO A 265 -19.17 10.10 -22.66
C PRO A 265 -18.86 8.65 -23.04
N GLY A 266 -19.57 7.71 -22.40
CA GLY A 266 -19.41 6.27 -22.63
C GLY A 266 -18.37 5.59 -21.72
N GLU A 267 -17.49 6.34 -21.06
CA GLU A 267 -16.48 5.79 -20.15
C GLU A 267 -17.11 5.32 -18.83
N PHE A 268 -16.57 4.23 -18.27
CA PHE A 268 -17.05 3.66 -17.02
C PHE A 268 -15.97 2.87 -16.28
N LEU A 269 -16.24 2.53 -15.01
CA LEU A 269 -15.52 1.51 -14.25
C LEU A 269 -16.38 0.25 -14.10
N LEU A 270 -15.74 -0.91 -14.26
CA LEU A 270 -16.37 -2.19 -13.99
C LEU A 270 -16.31 -2.50 -12.48
N ALA A 271 -17.42 -2.98 -11.90
CA ALA A 271 -17.56 -3.16 -10.46
C ALA A 271 -18.05 -4.57 -10.09
N ASP A 272 -17.96 -4.91 -8.79
CA ASP A 272 -18.63 -6.11 -8.29
C ASP A 272 -20.15 -5.95 -8.36
N SER A 273 -20.84 -7.07 -8.37
CA SER A 273 -22.28 -7.20 -8.25
C SER A 273 -22.86 -6.45 -7.02
N GLY A 274 -22.05 -6.18 -5.99
CA GLY A 274 -22.38 -5.40 -4.80
C GLY A 274 -22.70 -3.91 -5.03
N PHE A 275 -22.29 -3.35 -6.17
CA PHE A 275 -22.41 -1.92 -6.47
C PHE A 275 -23.76 -1.57 -7.12
N THR A 276 -24.15 -0.29 -7.03
CA THR A 276 -25.31 0.25 -7.75
C THR A 276 -24.94 0.45 -9.22
N CYS A 277 -25.79 -0.02 -10.12
CA CYS A 277 -25.61 0.18 -11.56
C CYS A 277 -25.90 1.63 -11.93
N THR A 278 -24.91 2.31 -12.50
CA THR A 278 -25.03 3.66 -13.07
C THR A 278 -24.42 3.69 -14.46
N THR A 279 -24.54 4.81 -15.15
CA THR A 279 -23.90 5.00 -16.47
C THR A 279 -22.37 4.94 -16.43
N THR A 280 -21.76 5.25 -15.29
CA THR A 280 -20.30 5.30 -15.07
C THR A 280 -19.76 4.17 -14.19
N ILE A 281 -20.61 3.41 -13.51
CA ILE A 281 -20.24 2.25 -12.69
C ILE A 281 -21.10 1.06 -13.12
N VAL A 282 -20.47 0.10 -13.78
CA VAL A 282 -21.17 -1.06 -14.36
C VAL A 282 -20.84 -2.31 -13.53
N PRO A 283 -21.76 -2.77 -12.66
CA PRO A 283 -21.56 -3.97 -11.85
C PRO A 283 -21.88 -5.25 -12.62
N MET A 284 -21.23 -6.35 -12.23
CA MET A 284 -21.61 -7.70 -12.63
C MET A 284 -23.08 -8.03 -12.34
N TYR A 285 -23.67 -8.92 -13.13
CA TYR A 285 -25.02 -9.40 -12.88
C TYR A 285 -25.07 -10.29 -11.64
N LYS A 286 -26.07 -10.05 -10.79
CA LYS A 286 -26.46 -10.97 -9.71
C LYS A 286 -27.48 -11.96 -10.24
N ARG A 287 -27.43 -13.19 -9.71
CA ARG A 287 -28.54 -14.14 -9.86
C ARG A 287 -29.73 -13.63 -9.06
N ASN A 288 -30.92 -13.69 -9.64
CA ASN A 288 -32.13 -13.42 -8.89
C ASN A 288 -32.43 -14.58 -7.93
N GLN A 289 -33.18 -14.30 -6.87
CA GLN A 289 -33.58 -15.32 -5.92
C GLN A 289 -34.48 -16.36 -6.63
N GLY A 290 -34.05 -17.63 -6.66
CA GLY A 290 -34.73 -18.72 -7.37
C GLY A 290 -34.25 -18.97 -8.81
N GLU A 291 -33.35 -18.14 -9.34
CA GLU A 291 -32.74 -18.34 -10.67
C GLU A 291 -31.56 -19.32 -10.58
N LEU A 292 -31.69 -20.49 -11.19
CA LEU A 292 -30.66 -21.56 -11.17
C LEU A 292 -29.43 -21.19 -12.01
N LEU A 293 -29.64 -20.56 -13.17
CA LEU A 293 -28.61 -20.16 -14.12
C LEU A 293 -28.88 -18.73 -14.62
N LEU A 294 -27.83 -17.95 -14.82
CA LEU A 294 -27.95 -16.65 -15.48
C LEU A 294 -28.31 -16.86 -16.95
N GLN A 295 -29.07 -15.93 -17.52
CA GLN A 295 -29.28 -15.89 -18.97
C GLN A 295 -27.92 -15.87 -19.71
N PRO A 296 -27.78 -16.56 -20.86
CA PRO A 296 -26.50 -16.75 -21.55
C PRO A 296 -25.71 -15.45 -21.78
N ARG A 297 -26.40 -14.38 -22.19
CA ARG A 297 -25.81 -13.05 -22.38
C ARG A 297 -25.22 -12.43 -21.11
N LYS A 298 -25.89 -12.60 -19.97
CA LYS A 298 -25.41 -12.14 -18.66
C LYS A 298 -24.25 -12.97 -18.16
N GLU A 299 -24.26 -14.27 -18.45
CA GLU A 299 -23.17 -15.18 -18.13
C GLU A 299 -21.92 -14.86 -18.96
N TYR A 300 -22.07 -14.59 -20.26
CA TYR A 300 -21.00 -14.10 -21.12
C TYR A 300 -20.34 -12.84 -20.54
N PHE A 301 -21.15 -11.82 -20.21
CA PHE A 301 -20.66 -10.60 -19.58
C PHE A 301 -19.91 -10.91 -18.28
N ASN A 302 -20.52 -11.66 -17.36
CA ASN A 302 -19.91 -11.99 -16.08
C ASN A 302 -18.60 -12.81 -16.25
N LYS A 303 -18.50 -13.69 -17.25
CA LYS A 303 -17.30 -14.46 -17.53
C LYS A 303 -16.14 -13.57 -17.99
N LYS A 304 -16.40 -12.64 -18.91
CA LYS A 304 -15.41 -11.64 -19.36
C LYS A 304 -15.02 -10.68 -18.23
N ALA A 305 -16.03 -10.17 -17.51
CA ALA A 305 -15.84 -9.30 -16.34
C ALA A 305 -15.03 -9.97 -15.22
N ALA A 306 -15.31 -11.24 -14.90
CA ALA A 306 -14.58 -11.98 -13.88
C ALA A 306 -13.11 -12.16 -14.24
N LYS A 307 -12.79 -12.47 -15.51
CA LYS A 307 -11.40 -12.53 -16.00
C LYS A 307 -10.69 -11.19 -15.85
N ALA A 308 -11.38 -10.09 -16.15
CA ALA A 308 -10.83 -8.74 -16.03
C ALA A 308 -10.59 -8.35 -14.56
N ARG A 309 -11.50 -8.74 -13.66
CA ARG A 309 -11.40 -8.52 -12.21
C ARG A 309 -10.22 -9.23 -11.55
N VAL A 310 -9.67 -10.29 -12.13
CA VAL A 310 -8.44 -10.93 -11.62
C VAL A 310 -7.31 -9.91 -11.47
N ALA A 311 -7.22 -8.90 -12.35
CA ALA A 311 -6.22 -7.84 -12.23
C ALA A 311 -6.38 -7.00 -10.95
N VAL A 312 -7.63 -6.77 -10.55
CA VAL A 312 -8.01 -6.00 -9.36
C VAL A 312 -7.68 -6.76 -8.09
N GLU A 313 -8.13 -8.01 -8.04
CA GLU A 313 -7.83 -8.92 -6.94
C GLU A 313 -6.31 -9.02 -6.78
N HIS A 314 -5.57 -9.17 -7.87
CA HIS A 314 -4.12 -9.20 -7.83
C HIS A 314 -3.51 -7.88 -7.32
N ALA A 315 -4.03 -6.72 -7.72
CA ALA A 315 -3.56 -5.42 -7.19
C ALA A 315 -3.76 -5.32 -5.67
N PHE A 316 -4.95 -5.68 -5.17
CA PHE A 316 -5.23 -5.72 -3.73
C PHE A 316 -4.42 -6.81 -2.99
N GLY A 317 -4.17 -7.95 -3.65
CA GLY A 317 -3.34 -9.04 -3.13
C GLY A 317 -1.88 -8.60 -2.96
N ILE A 318 -1.30 -7.90 -3.94
CA ILE A 318 0.03 -7.28 -3.83
C ILE A 318 0.05 -6.24 -2.71
N LEU A 319 -0.96 -5.37 -2.66
CA LEU A 319 -1.09 -4.32 -1.64
C LEU A 319 -1.11 -4.93 -0.21
N LYS A 320 -1.98 -5.91 0.05
CA LYS A 320 -2.08 -6.61 1.34
C LYS A 320 -0.89 -7.53 1.62
N GLY A 321 -0.26 -8.06 0.58
CA GLY A 321 0.98 -8.85 0.64
C GLY A 321 2.15 -8.01 1.15
N ARG A 322 2.34 -6.83 0.55
CA ARG A 322 3.41 -5.91 0.90
C ARG A 322 3.16 -5.17 2.21
N TRP A 323 1.92 -4.77 2.47
CA TRP A 323 1.59 -3.96 3.63
C TRP A 323 0.66 -4.75 4.56
N GLN A 324 1.23 -5.66 5.33
CA GLN A 324 0.44 -6.55 6.19
C GLN A 324 -0.36 -5.81 7.26
N PHE A 325 0.02 -4.56 7.56
CA PHE A 325 -0.79 -3.64 8.32
C PHE A 325 -2.27 -3.58 7.87
N LEU A 326 -2.54 -3.72 6.58
CA LEU A 326 -3.89 -3.67 6.02
C LEU A 326 -4.72 -4.95 6.32
N ARG A 327 -4.09 -6.06 6.71
CA ARG A 327 -4.77 -7.33 7.01
C ARG A 327 -5.35 -7.33 8.43
N ASN A 328 -4.53 -6.92 9.40
CA ASN A 328 -4.91 -6.80 10.80
C ASN A 328 -4.09 -5.66 11.46
N ALA A 329 -4.66 -4.47 11.46
CA ALA A 329 -4.02 -3.28 11.99
C ALA A 329 -4.00 -3.31 13.52
N LYS A 330 -2.82 -3.51 14.12
CA LYS A 330 -2.58 -3.38 15.57
C LYS A 330 -2.51 -1.92 16.02
N LEU A 331 -3.55 -1.14 15.69
CA LEU A 331 -3.69 0.25 16.10
C LEU A 331 -4.69 0.38 17.21
N ARG A 332 -4.33 1.18 18.22
CA ARG A 332 -5.29 1.67 19.20
C ARG A 332 -5.92 2.95 18.65
N VAL A 333 -7.17 2.86 18.22
CA VAL A 333 -7.95 4.02 17.77
C VAL A 333 -8.77 4.53 18.96
N GLY A 334 -8.21 5.48 19.73
CA GLY A 334 -8.84 6.00 20.94
C GLY A 334 -9.55 7.33 20.76
N ASN A 335 -9.16 8.12 19.77
CA ASN A 335 -9.68 9.46 19.51
C ASN A 335 -9.60 9.78 18.00
N LYS A 336 -10.12 10.96 17.62
CA LYS A 336 -10.11 11.43 16.23
C LYS A 336 -8.71 11.58 15.62
N SER A 337 -7.69 11.89 16.43
CA SER A 337 -6.30 11.99 15.94
C SER A 337 -5.73 10.61 15.59
N ASP A 338 -6.05 9.59 16.39
CA ASP A 338 -5.66 8.21 16.10
C ASP A 338 -6.36 7.67 14.84
N GLU A 339 -7.65 8.00 14.68
CA GLU A 339 -8.41 7.67 13.47
C GLU A 339 -7.83 8.36 12.22
N ALA A 340 -7.52 9.66 12.30
CA ALA A 340 -6.88 10.38 11.19
C ALA A 340 -5.51 9.76 10.83
N ARG A 341 -4.72 9.36 11.83
CA ARG A 341 -3.45 8.67 11.61
C ARG A 341 -3.64 7.33 10.91
N ALA A 342 -4.65 6.55 11.29
CA ALA A 342 -4.98 5.30 10.62
C ALA A 342 -5.30 5.54 9.13
N HIS A 343 -6.12 6.54 8.82
CA HIS A 343 -6.42 6.91 7.43
C HIS A 343 -5.19 7.35 6.63
N LEU A 344 -4.28 8.10 7.24
CA LEU A 344 -3.01 8.48 6.61
C LEU A 344 -2.12 7.26 6.37
N MET A 345 -2.06 6.31 7.31
CA MET A 345 -1.32 5.05 7.12
C MET A 345 -1.88 4.22 5.97
N ILE A 346 -3.20 4.18 5.83
CA ILE A 346 -3.86 3.50 4.71
C ILE A 346 -3.48 4.19 3.40
N GLN A 347 -3.65 5.51 3.30
CA GLN A 347 -3.28 6.30 2.12
C GLN A 347 -1.80 6.10 1.74
N ALA A 348 -0.89 6.11 2.72
CA ALA A 348 0.53 5.86 2.50
C ALA A 348 0.79 4.45 1.94
N ALA A 349 0.09 3.41 2.42
CA ALA A 349 0.25 2.06 1.88
C ALA A 349 -0.15 1.96 0.40
N PHE A 350 -1.28 2.58 0.02
CA PHE A 350 -1.70 2.66 -1.39
C PHE A 350 -0.72 3.49 -2.24
N MET A 351 -0.23 4.60 -1.71
CA MET A 351 0.77 5.44 -2.38
C MET A 351 2.05 4.65 -2.66
N LEU A 352 2.57 3.96 -1.65
CA LEU A 352 3.77 3.13 -1.78
C LEU A 352 3.56 1.98 -2.77
N HIS A 353 2.38 1.35 -2.79
CA HIS A 353 2.05 0.35 -3.80
C HIS A 353 2.23 0.90 -5.21
N ASN A 354 1.66 2.07 -5.53
CA ASN A 354 1.80 2.67 -6.86
C ASN A 354 3.26 3.00 -7.21
N LEU A 355 4.03 3.53 -6.25
CA LEU A 355 5.45 3.85 -6.44
C LEU A 355 6.31 2.62 -6.71
N MET A 356 5.86 1.45 -6.27
CA MET A 356 6.65 0.22 -6.24
C MET A 356 5.99 -0.96 -6.97
N ILE A 357 4.97 -0.68 -7.79
CA ILE A 357 4.19 -1.73 -8.46
C ILE A 357 4.99 -2.48 -9.53
N THR A 358 6.15 -1.98 -9.94
CA THR A 358 6.98 -2.61 -10.98
C THR A 358 7.94 -3.67 -10.45
N THR A 359 8.15 -3.72 -9.14
CA THR A 359 9.18 -4.51 -8.41
C THR A 359 8.55 -5.44 -7.39
N TRP A 360 7.23 -5.68 -7.47
CA TRP A 360 6.52 -6.47 -6.46
C TRP A 360 6.98 -7.92 -6.38
N ASN A 361 7.38 -8.49 -7.51
CA ASN A 361 7.89 -9.84 -7.67
C ASN A 361 9.31 -10.01 -7.09
N ASP A 362 10.02 -8.91 -6.82
CA ASP A 362 11.37 -8.95 -6.23
C ASP A 362 11.30 -9.16 -4.71
N VAL A 363 10.15 -8.84 -4.10
CA VAL A 363 9.97 -8.80 -2.63
C VAL A 363 8.83 -9.66 -2.11
N LEU A 364 7.89 -10.10 -2.96
CA LEU A 364 6.77 -10.96 -2.59
C LEU A 364 6.78 -12.27 -3.36
N SER A 365 6.52 -13.36 -2.63
CA SER A 365 6.21 -14.66 -3.23
C SER A 365 4.75 -14.76 -3.67
N ALA A 366 4.46 -15.67 -4.61
CA ALA A 366 3.08 -15.96 -5.03
C ALA A 366 2.19 -16.45 -3.87
N GLU A 367 2.77 -17.14 -2.87
CA GLU A 367 2.06 -17.57 -1.67
C GLU A 367 1.69 -16.41 -0.74
N GLU A 368 2.56 -15.41 -0.61
CA GLU A 368 2.25 -14.20 0.16
C GLU A 368 1.10 -13.40 -0.47
N ILE A 369 0.99 -13.41 -1.81
CA ILE A 369 -0.13 -12.79 -2.54
C ILE A 369 -1.40 -13.60 -2.33
N ARG A 370 -1.35 -14.93 -2.50
CA ARG A 370 -2.51 -15.80 -2.24
C ARG A 370 -3.03 -15.69 -0.80
N SER A 371 -2.13 -15.62 0.19
CA SER A 371 -2.55 -15.39 1.59
C SER A 371 -3.14 -14.00 1.81
N GLY A 372 -2.79 -13.02 0.98
CA GLY A 372 -3.37 -11.68 0.99
C GLY A 372 -4.77 -11.62 0.37
N LEU A 373 -5.05 -12.55 -0.55
CA LEU A 373 -6.37 -12.78 -1.14
C LEU A 373 -7.31 -13.58 -0.21
N GLY A 374 -6.84 -14.01 0.97
CA GLY A 374 -7.54 -14.89 1.91
C GLY A 374 -9.02 -14.56 2.10
N ILE A 375 -9.85 -15.46 1.55
CA ILE A 375 -11.30 -15.67 1.68
C ILE A 375 -12.01 -14.63 2.55
N GLU A 376 -12.50 -13.58 1.92
CA GLU A 376 -13.72 -12.93 2.40
C GLU A 376 -14.90 -13.67 1.78
N GLU A 377 -15.54 -14.56 2.55
CA GLU A 377 -16.78 -15.21 2.10
C GLU A 377 -17.76 -14.14 1.60
N PRO A 378 -18.42 -14.37 0.44
CA PRO A 378 -19.47 -13.50 -0.05
C PRO A 378 -20.61 -13.51 0.97
N VAL A 379 -20.73 -12.43 1.73
CA VAL A 379 -21.85 -12.26 2.65
C VAL A 379 -23.10 -12.05 1.81
N GLN A 380 -24.06 -12.98 1.92
CA GLN A 380 -25.39 -12.78 1.37
C GLN A 380 -25.94 -11.44 1.84
N VAL A 381 -26.13 -10.54 0.88
CA VAL A 381 -26.74 -9.23 1.12
C VAL A 381 -28.19 -9.48 1.50
N ARG A 382 -28.50 -9.45 2.80
CA ARG A 382 -29.88 -9.18 3.22
C ARG A 382 -30.22 -7.79 2.71
N SER A 383 -31.21 -7.73 1.82
CA SER A 383 -31.83 -6.49 1.36
C SER A 383 -32.22 -5.68 2.60
N ILE A 384 -31.62 -4.50 2.75
CA ILE A 384 -32.23 -3.48 3.60
C ILE A 384 -33.19 -2.77 2.67
N ASP A 385 -34.47 -3.10 2.82
CA ASP A 385 -35.58 -2.41 2.16
C ASP A 385 -35.62 -0.95 2.63
N GLY A 386 -34.89 -0.12 1.90
CA GLY A 386 -35.04 1.32 1.87
C GLY A 386 -35.08 1.71 0.41
N ARG A 387 -36.26 1.63 -0.22
CA ARG A 387 -36.51 2.19 -1.55
C ARG A 387 -36.31 3.71 -1.47
N ARG A 388 -35.08 4.18 -1.69
CA ARG A 388 -34.83 5.52 -2.22
C ARG A 388 -34.87 5.39 -3.74
N GLU A 389 -35.72 6.15 -4.39
CA GLU A 389 -35.72 6.26 -5.85
C GLU A 389 -34.43 6.94 -6.29
N TYR A 390 -33.68 6.24 -7.14
CA TYR A 390 -32.44 6.75 -7.71
C TYR A 390 -32.74 7.29 -9.12
N PRO A 391 -32.40 8.54 -9.43
CA PRO A 391 -32.76 9.15 -10.71
C PRO A 391 -32.16 8.45 -11.96
N ASP A 392 -31.07 7.67 -11.82
CA ASP A 392 -30.24 7.15 -12.93
C ASP A 392 -30.16 5.60 -13.00
N LEU A 393 -30.99 4.87 -12.25
CA LEU A 393 -30.95 3.39 -12.23
C LEU A 393 -31.31 2.79 -13.60
N LYS A 394 -32.35 3.33 -14.24
CA LYS A 394 -32.87 2.79 -15.51
C LYS A 394 -31.85 2.94 -16.63
N SER A 395 -31.22 4.11 -16.74
CA SER A 395 -30.12 4.44 -17.65
C SER A 395 -28.87 3.61 -17.37
N GLY A 396 -28.52 3.37 -16.10
CA GLY A 396 -27.43 2.46 -15.74
C GLY A 396 -27.66 1.03 -16.24
N HIS A 397 -28.87 0.50 -16.04
CA HIS A 397 -29.22 -0.83 -16.55
C HIS A 397 -29.21 -0.89 -18.08
N VAL A 398 -29.78 0.12 -18.76
CA VAL A 398 -29.72 0.23 -20.23
C VAL A 398 -28.28 0.30 -20.74
N ARG A 399 -27.40 1.04 -20.05
CA ARG A 399 -25.96 1.10 -20.38
C ARG A 399 -25.32 -0.27 -20.27
N ARG A 400 -25.61 -1.03 -19.21
CA ARG A 400 -25.04 -2.37 -19.02
C ARG A 400 -25.50 -3.35 -20.10
N GLU A 401 -26.79 -3.34 -20.47
CA GLU A 401 -27.29 -4.20 -21.57
C GLU A 401 -26.62 -3.82 -22.90
N ARG A 402 -26.54 -2.52 -23.23
CA ARG A 402 -25.84 -2.03 -24.43
C ARG A 402 -24.36 -2.41 -24.44
N LEU A 403 -23.71 -2.39 -23.29
CA LEU A 403 -22.32 -2.83 -23.18
C LEU A 403 -22.18 -4.31 -23.58
N VAL A 404 -23.15 -5.16 -23.26
CA VAL A 404 -23.13 -6.57 -23.71
C VAL A 404 -23.22 -6.65 -25.22
N ASP A 405 -24.07 -5.84 -25.85
CA ASP A 405 -24.15 -5.75 -27.32
C ASP A 405 -22.81 -5.32 -27.93
N GLU A 406 -22.23 -4.21 -27.43
CA GLU A 406 -20.92 -3.73 -27.85
C GLU A 406 -19.85 -4.83 -27.70
N MET A 407 -19.83 -5.56 -26.58
CA MET A 407 -18.87 -6.64 -26.34
C MET A 407 -19.03 -7.84 -27.28
N LEU A 408 -20.24 -8.12 -27.78
CA LEU A 408 -20.49 -9.20 -28.75
C LEU A 408 -20.05 -8.79 -30.16
N GLU A 409 -20.20 -7.51 -30.53
CA GLU A 409 -19.68 -6.99 -31.80
C GLU A 409 -18.15 -7.11 -31.91
N TYR A 410 -17.44 -7.00 -30.79
CA TYR A 410 -15.98 -7.21 -30.71
C TYR A 410 -15.55 -8.68 -30.54
N ASP A 411 -16.47 -9.63 -30.37
CA ASP A 411 -16.18 -11.07 -30.19
C ASP A 411 -16.88 -11.93 -31.28
N PRO A 412 -16.34 -11.95 -32.52
CA PRO A 412 -16.97 -12.63 -33.65
C PRO A 412 -17.02 -14.16 -33.52
N GLU A 413 -16.36 -14.75 -32.51
CA GLU A 413 -16.41 -16.19 -32.23
C GLU A 413 -17.63 -16.61 -31.40
N GLN A 414 -18.49 -15.67 -30.96
CA GLN A 414 -19.70 -15.92 -30.16
C GLN A 414 -20.98 -15.27 -30.75
N PRO A 415 -21.32 -15.40 -32.05
CA PRO A 415 -22.41 -14.66 -32.66
C PRO A 415 -23.83 -15.09 -32.25
N GLU A 416 -24.02 -16.25 -31.61
CA GLU A 416 -25.34 -16.86 -31.37
C GLU A 416 -25.89 -16.73 -29.92
N LEU A 417 -25.49 -15.68 -29.16
CA LEU A 417 -25.94 -15.44 -27.78
C LEU A 417 -27.10 -14.45 -27.58
#